data_AF-A0AAI8LJ99-F1
#
_entry.id   AF-A0AAI8LJ99-F1
#
_cell.length_a   1.000
_cell.length_b   1.000
_cell.length_c   1.000
_cell.angle_alpha   90.00
_cell.angle_beta   90.00
_cell.angle_gamma   90.00
#
_symmetry.space_group_name_H-M   'P 1'
#
loop_
_entity.id
_entity.type
_entity.pdbx_description
1 polymer ?
#
loop_
_entity_poly.entity_id
_entity_poly.type
_entity_poly.pdbx_seq_one_letter_code
_entity_poly.pdbx_strand_id
1 'polypeptide(L)'
;MKFLKEVTDQLYKKYILDLNYVILSVSDYQGLDSHQESAIILLKYVNNEWYKGVRGTKPIRKPTPFVEFIFQKWLQQKMKGKPSGMTFHEYLRERRSLKRTVDYYWRMEKPIKTRLVYTDWISFDHVAGYPIYLNKERMIPSPIDFEEMLQPESLYEKFFFETPYGLYVTKEEYLELNNYLFPNKKNLVAYSWNDSWSSYFTPGRGWRGAHMWTIYDSLEKRMVVIGTSTTD
;
A
#
# COMPACT_ATOMS: atom_id res chain seq x y z
N MET A 1 1.38 -9.07 18.91
CA MET A 1 0.17 -8.80 18.11
C MET A 1 -0.16 -9.99 17.22
N LYS A 2 -1.45 -10.34 17.00
CA LYS A 2 -1.86 -11.49 16.17
C LYS A 2 -2.92 -11.07 15.15
N PHE A 3 -2.70 -11.44 13.88
CA PHE A 3 -3.67 -11.22 12.80
C PHE A 3 -4.85 -12.20 12.87
N LEU A 4 -6.07 -11.65 12.95
CA LEU A 4 -7.32 -12.41 12.93
C LEU A 4 -7.78 -12.62 11.48
N LYS A 5 -7.02 -13.46 10.76
CA LYS A 5 -7.20 -13.68 9.33
C LYS A 5 -8.60 -14.17 8.96
N GLU A 6 -9.10 -15.18 9.67
CA GLU A 6 -10.42 -15.77 9.37
C GLU A 6 -11.55 -14.75 9.50
N VAL A 7 -11.52 -13.96 10.58
CA VAL A 7 -12.47 -12.87 10.82
C VAL A 7 -12.38 -11.82 9.71
N THR A 8 -11.15 -11.41 9.38
CA THR A 8 -10.90 -10.42 8.33
C THR A 8 -11.42 -10.91 6.97
N ASP A 9 -11.09 -12.14 6.57
CA ASP A 9 -11.52 -12.71 5.29
C ASP A 9 -13.05 -12.92 5.24
N GLN A 10 -13.70 -13.23 6.36
CA GLN A 10 -15.17 -13.34 6.43
C GLN A 10 -15.84 -11.99 6.15
N LEU A 11 -15.32 -10.90 6.71
CA LEU A 11 -15.84 -9.57 6.45
C LEU A 11 -15.62 -9.15 4.99
N TYR A 12 -14.46 -9.43 4.38
CA TYR A 12 -14.23 -9.14 2.96
C TYR A 12 -15.17 -9.90 2.03
N LYS A 13 -15.60 -11.10 2.43
CA LYS A 13 -16.60 -11.88 1.68
C LYS A 13 -18.01 -11.30 1.82
N LYS A 14 -18.32 -10.72 2.99
CA LYS A 14 -19.64 -10.17 3.29
C LYS A 14 -19.82 -8.77 2.72
N TYR A 15 -18.82 -7.91 2.88
CA TYR A 15 -18.84 -6.51 2.48
C TYR A 15 -17.86 -6.28 1.33
N ILE A 16 -18.40 -5.88 0.18
CA ILE A 16 -17.59 -5.50 -0.98
C ILE A 16 -17.28 -4.01 -0.84
N LEU A 17 -16.07 -3.69 -0.40
CA LEU A 17 -15.61 -2.33 -0.13
C LEU A 17 -14.38 -2.00 -0.96
N ASP A 18 -14.25 -0.75 -1.40
CA ASP A 18 -13.00 -0.18 -1.91
C ASP A 18 -12.06 0.24 -0.76
N LEU A 19 -12.08 -0.54 0.33
CA LEU A 19 -11.30 -0.34 1.53
C LEU A 19 -10.53 -1.60 1.87
N ASN A 20 -9.25 -1.45 2.17
CA ASN A 20 -8.47 -2.51 2.78
C ASN A 20 -8.57 -2.39 4.29
N TYR A 21 -8.79 -3.47 4.98
CA TYR A 21 -8.73 -3.53 6.43
C TYR A 21 -8.16 -4.86 6.93
N VAL A 22 -7.61 -4.83 8.14
CA VAL A 22 -7.22 -6.02 8.90
C VAL A 22 -7.61 -5.86 10.35
N ILE A 23 -7.97 -6.99 10.98
CA ILE A 23 -8.31 -7.04 12.40
C ILE A 23 -7.24 -7.83 13.15
N LEU A 24 -6.80 -7.29 14.28
CA LEU A 24 -5.67 -7.76 15.03
C LEU A 24 -6.03 -7.89 16.51
N SER A 25 -5.61 -8.96 17.18
CA SER A 25 -5.61 -9.01 18.64
C SER A 25 -4.27 -8.51 19.20
N VAL A 26 -4.34 -7.72 20.26
CA VAL A 26 -3.21 -7.01 20.87
C VAL A 26 -3.16 -7.35 22.36
N SER A 27 -2.35 -8.35 22.71
CA SER A 27 -2.18 -8.78 24.11
C SER A 27 -1.35 -7.81 24.94
N ASP A 28 -0.38 -7.13 24.31
CA ASP A 28 0.52 -6.16 24.92
C ASP A 28 0.53 -4.91 24.05
N TYR A 29 -0.12 -3.85 24.51
CA TYR A 29 -0.26 -2.60 23.76
C TYR A 29 0.83 -1.63 24.17
N GLN A 30 1.67 -1.24 23.20
CA GLN A 30 2.86 -0.41 23.40
C GLN A 30 2.67 1.01 22.85
N GLY A 31 1.43 1.51 22.86
CA GLY A 31 1.13 2.83 22.32
C GLY A 31 1.44 2.92 20.81
N LEU A 32 2.17 3.95 20.42
CA LEU A 32 2.45 4.25 19.02
C LEU A 32 3.17 3.10 18.29
N ASP A 33 4.05 2.36 18.95
CA ASP A 33 4.76 1.23 18.33
C ASP A 33 3.78 0.13 17.86
N SER A 34 2.71 -0.13 18.63
CA SER A 34 1.65 -1.06 18.23
C SER A 34 0.85 -0.53 17.04
N HIS A 35 0.61 0.77 16.95
CA HIS A 35 -0.05 1.37 15.78
C HIS A 35 0.84 1.30 14.53
N GLN A 36 2.13 1.55 14.68
CA GLN A 36 3.08 1.46 13.56
C GLN A 36 3.21 0.01 13.06
N GLU A 37 3.31 -0.95 13.98
CA GLU A 37 3.35 -2.38 13.64
C GLU A 37 2.06 -2.81 12.92
N SER A 38 0.90 -2.37 13.39
CA SER A 38 -0.40 -2.73 12.80
C SER A 38 -0.57 -2.20 11.38
N ALA A 39 -0.17 -0.94 11.12
CA ALA A 39 -0.11 -0.37 9.77
C ALA A 39 0.77 -1.21 8.82
N ILE A 40 1.94 -1.67 9.30
CA ILE A 40 2.83 -2.54 8.52
C ILE A 40 2.18 -3.91 8.28
N ILE A 41 1.40 -4.45 9.22
CA ILE A 41 0.68 -5.72 9.03
C ILE A 41 -0.38 -5.59 7.92
N LEU A 42 -1.12 -4.48 7.85
CA LEU A 42 -2.02 -4.21 6.73
C LEU A 42 -1.24 -4.24 5.40
N LEU A 43 -0.09 -3.56 5.32
CA LEU A 43 0.72 -3.59 4.10
C LEU A 43 1.20 -5.00 3.73
N LYS A 44 1.57 -5.83 4.71
CA LYS A 44 1.93 -7.24 4.45
C LYS A 44 0.75 -8.01 3.85
N TYR A 45 -0.46 -7.79 4.38
CA TYR A 45 -1.68 -8.41 3.87
C TYR A 45 -1.94 -7.97 2.42
N VAL A 46 -2.00 -6.67 2.16
CA VAL A 46 -2.24 -6.11 0.81
C VAL A 46 -1.16 -6.54 -0.17
N ASN A 47 0.12 -6.51 0.22
CA ASN A 47 1.22 -6.95 -0.64
C ASN A 47 1.08 -8.42 -1.04
N ASN A 48 0.54 -9.27 -0.16
CA ASN A 48 0.27 -10.68 -0.47
C ASN A 48 -0.92 -10.83 -1.42
N GLU A 49 -1.97 -10.02 -1.29
CA GLU A 49 -3.10 -10.03 -2.24
C GLU A 49 -2.66 -9.51 -3.62
N TRP A 50 -1.90 -8.42 -3.67
CA TRP A 50 -1.31 -7.93 -4.93
C TRP A 50 -0.38 -8.96 -5.57
N TYR A 51 0.40 -9.69 -4.76
CA TYR A 51 1.22 -10.81 -5.24
C TYR A 51 0.40 -11.91 -5.91
N LYS A 52 -0.78 -12.26 -5.37
CA LYS A 52 -1.69 -13.24 -6.00
C LYS A 52 -2.21 -12.73 -7.35
N GLY A 53 -2.53 -11.45 -7.46
CA GLY A 53 -2.96 -10.82 -8.71
C GLY A 53 -1.87 -10.79 -9.79
N VAL A 54 -0.60 -10.63 -9.40
CA VAL A 54 0.53 -10.71 -10.35
C VAL A 54 1.00 -12.15 -10.62
N ARG A 55 0.61 -13.13 -9.80
CA ARG A 55 0.76 -14.57 -10.10
C ARG A 55 -0.21 -14.99 -11.21
N GLY A 56 0.07 -14.55 -12.43
CA GLY A 56 -0.72 -14.86 -13.62
C GLY A 56 -0.64 -13.78 -14.70
N THR A 57 -0.26 -12.56 -14.33
CA THR A 57 -0.04 -11.45 -15.26
C THR A 57 1.47 -11.24 -15.49
N LYS A 58 1.86 -10.82 -16.71
CA LYS A 58 3.27 -10.47 -17.01
C LYS A 58 3.69 -9.34 -16.05
N PRO A 59 4.93 -9.34 -15.51
CA PRO A 59 5.35 -8.38 -14.49
C PRO A 59 5.12 -6.92 -14.91
N ILE A 60 4.69 -6.11 -13.94
CA ILE A 60 4.43 -4.67 -14.08
C ILE A 60 5.70 -3.97 -14.57
N ARG A 61 5.57 -3.12 -15.60
CA ARG A 61 6.68 -2.29 -16.11
C ARG A 61 7.10 -1.32 -15.00
N LYS A 62 8.34 -1.44 -14.51
CA LYS A 62 8.94 -0.48 -13.57
C LYS A 62 9.02 0.93 -14.18
N PRO A 63 9.04 1.98 -13.34
CA PRO A 63 9.09 3.36 -13.80
C PRO A 63 10.38 3.64 -14.57
N THR A 64 10.25 4.46 -15.61
CA THR A 64 11.31 4.92 -16.51
C THR A 64 12.63 5.31 -15.82
N PRO A 65 12.68 5.93 -14.62
CA PRO A 65 13.92 6.36 -13.97
C PRO A 65 14.89 5.22 -13.60
N PHE A 66 14.40 4.03 -13.20
CA PHE A 66 15.29 2.92 -12.86
C PHE A 66 15.94 2.31 -14.11
N VAL A 67 15.16 2.18 -15.19
CA VAL A 67 15.68 1.73 -16.50
C VAL A 67 16.71 2.73 -17.01
N GLU A 68 16.45 4.02 -16.85
CA GLU A 68 17.38 5.08 -17.25
C GLU A 68 18.65 5.06 -16.41
N PHE A 69 18.59 4.82 -15.09
CA PHE A 69 19.77 4.67 -14.23
C PHE A 69 20.66 3.48 -14.66
N ILE A 70 20.06 2.31 -14.87
CA ILE A 70 20.79 1.12 -15.34
C ILE A 70 21.37 1.38 -16.74
N PHE A 71 20.63 2.07 -17.60
CA PHE A 71 21.08 2.45 -18.94
C PHE A 71 22.28 3.39 -18.91
N GLN A 72 22.28 4.41 -18.04
CA GLN A 72 23.40 5.33 -17.88
C GLN A 72 24.66 4.60 -17.40
N LYS A 73 24.54 3.72 -16.39
CA LYS A 73 25.68 2.89 -15.92
C LYS A 73 26.22 1.97 -17.01
N TRP A 74 25.33 1.35 -17.77
CA TRP A 74 25.67 0.45 -18.86
C TRP A 74 26.34 1.20 -20.03
N LEU A 75 25.85 2.39 -20.40
CA LEU A 75 26.47 3.28 -21.38
C LEU A 75 27.88 3.70 -20.96
N GLN A 76 28.06 4.12 -19.70
CA GLN A 76 29.37 4.51 -19.17
C GLN A 76 30.40 3.38 -19.30
N GLN A 77 30.01 2.13 -19.02
CA GLN A 77 30.89 0.98 -19.20
C GLN A 77 31.24 0.73 -20.67
N LYS A 78 30.27 0.84 -21.58
CA LYS A 78 30.49 0.64 -23.03
C LYS A 78 31.32 1.73 -23.70
N MET A 79 31.29 2.94 -23.15
CA MET A 79 32.07 4.08 -23.61
C MET A 79 33.51 4.06 -23.07
N LYS A 80 33.80 3.26 -22.04
CA LYS A 80 35.14 3.16 -21.44
C LYS A 80 36.14 2.63 -22.47
N GLY A 81 37.09 3.48 -22.86
CA GLY A 81 38.18 3.14 -23.78
C GLY A 81 37.87 3.32 -25.27
N LYS A 82 36.75 3.93 -25.64
CA LYS A 82 36.46 4.27 -27.05
C LYS A 82 36.98 5.67 -27.41
N PRO A 83 37.69 5.84 -28.54
CA PRO A 83 38.25 7.13 -28.95
C PRO A 83 37.21 8.11 -29.53
N SER A 84 36.03 7.63 -29.94
CA SER A 84 34.92 8.46 -30.43
C SER A 84 33.61 8.15 -29.71
N GLY A 85 32.76 9.18 -29.58
CA GLY A 85 31.42 9.09 -29.02
C GLY A 85 30.53 8.06 -29.73
N MET A 86 29.48 7.62 -29.04
CA MET A 86 28.44 6.77 -29.62
C MET A 86 27.55 7.58 -30.57
N THR A 87 27.23 7.04 -31.74
CA THR A 87 26.26 7.66 -32.65
C THR A 87 24.83 7.54 -32.10
N PHE A 88 23.94 8.44 -32.52
CA PHE A 88 22.53 8.42 -32.09
C PHE A 88 21.81 7.09 -32.44
N HIS A 89 22.18 6.48 -33.57
CA HIS A 89 21.64 5.18 -33.99
C HIS A 89 22.11 4.03 -33.09
N GLU A 90 23.40 4.01 -32.72
CA GLU A 90 23.94 3.04 -31.77
C GLU A 90 23.28 3.23 -30.40
N TYR A 91 23.12 4.47 -29.94
CA TYR A 91 22.41 4.79 -28.70
C TYR A 91 20.99 4.22 -28.68
N LEU A 92 20.20 4.46 -29.72
CA LEU A 92 18.83 3.94 -29.80
C LEU A 92 18.78 2.40 -29.85
N ARG A 93 19.73 1.77 -30.55
CA ARG A 93 19.83 0.31 -30.63
C ARG A 93 20.11 -0.28 -29.26
N GLU A 94 21.09 0.27 -28.54
CA GLU A 94 21.49 -0.22 -27.24
C GLU A 94 20.42 0.02 -26.18
N ARG A 95 19.74 1.18 -26.22
CA ARG A 95 18.60 1.47 -25.34
C ARG A 95 17.48 0.43 -25.50
N ARG A 96 17.16 0.05 -26.74
CA ARG A 96 16.16 -0.98 -27.02
C ARG A 96 16.62 -2.37 -26.57
N SER A 97 17.89 -2.70 -26.78
CA SER A 97 18.50 -3.97 -26.35
C SER A 97 18.44 -4.12 -24.82
N LEU A 98 18.91 -3.12 -24.09
CA LEU A 98 18.89 -3.13 -22.63
C LEU A 98 17.46 -3.18 -22.09
N LYS A 99 16.52 -2.41 -22.67
CA LYS A 99 15.10 -2.50 -22.30
C LYS A 99 14.59 -3.94 -22.40
N ARG A 100 14.91 -4.65 -23.49
CA ARG A 100 14.55 -6.07 -23.66
C ARG A 100 15.26 -6.98 -22.66
N THR A 101 16.54 -6.77 -22.38
CA THR A 101 17.31 -7.58 -21.42
C THR A 101 16.81 -7.39 -20.00
N VAL A 102 16.55 -6.15 -19.59
CA VAL A 102 15.93 -5.80 -18.31
C VAL A 102 14.54 -6.45 -18.24
N ASP A 103 13.69 -6.25 -19.25
CA ASP A 103 12.38 -6.88 -19.32
C ASP A 103 12.46 -8.41 -19.23
N TYR A 104 13.49 -9.04 -19.79
CA TYR A 104 13.68 -10.50 -19.77
C TYR A 104 14.22 -11.01 -18.43
N TYR A 105 15.25 -10.37 -17.86
CA TYR A 105 15.82 -10.71 -16.56
C TYR A 105 14.75 -10.69 -15.47
N TRP A 106 13.90 -9.65 -15.45
CA TRP A 106 12.83 -9.52 -14.48
C TRP A 106 11.59 -10.40 -14.76
N ARG A 107 11.40 -10.88 -16.00
CA ARG A 107 10.40 -11.93 -16.31
C ARG A 107 10.83 -13.31 -15.82
N MET A 108 12.13 -13.56 -15.81
CA MET A 108 12.73 -14.82 -15.38
C MET A 108 12.93 -14.88 -13.87
N GLU A 109 13.03 -13.72 -13.21
CA GLU A 109 13.09 -13.65 -11.77
C GLU A 109 11.73 -14.04 -11.18
N LYS A 110 11.66 -15.22 -10.56
CA LYS A 110 10.45 -15.68 -9.87
C LYS A 110 10.10 -14.62 -8.82
N PRO A 111 8.87 -14.10 -8.78
CA PRO A 111 8.54 -13.03 -7.86
C PRO A 111 8.73 -13.56 -6.43
N ILE A 112 9.69 -12.96 -5.73
CA ILE A 112 10.17 -13.39 -4.41
C ILE A 112 8.97 -13.37 -3.47
N LYS A 113 8.60 -14.55 -2.98
CA LYS A 113 7.50 -14.68 -2.03
C LYS A 113 7.80 -13.75 -0.83
N THR A 114 6.87 -12.85 -0.52
CA THR A 114 6.64 -12.29 0.83
C THR A 114 7.65 -11.30 1.43
N ARG A 115 8.20 -10.32 0.71
CA ARG A 115 8.88 -9.20 1.42
C ARG A 115 8.36 -7.83 0.99
N LEU A 116 7.74 -7.13 1.94
CA LEU A 116 7.72 -5.67 1.90
C LEU A 116 9.15 -5.18 1.77
N VAL A 117 9.37 -4.17 0.93
CA VAL A 117 10.71 -3.62 0.71
C VAL A 117 10.89 -2.41 1.60
N TYR A 118 11.78 -2.53 2.59
CA TYR A 118 12.17 -1.39 3.42
C TYR A 118 13.22 -0.56 2.68
N THR A 119 13.03 0.75 2.65
CA THR A 119 13.88 1.71 1.94
C THR A 119 14.07 2.96 2.77
N ASP A 120 15.08 3.75 2.44
CA ASP A 120 15.35 5.09 2.94
C ASP A 120 14.75 6.19 2.03
N TRP A 121 13.89 5.82 1.07
CA TRP A 121 13.35 6.76 0.10
C TRP A 121 12.44 7.81 0.75
N ILE A 122 12.51 9.02 0.20
CA ILE A 122 11.71 10.18 0.65
C ILE A 122 10.44 10.39 -0.18
N SER A 123 10.33 9.74 -1.34
CA SER A 123 9.14 9.77 -2.22
C SER A 123 8.94 8.41 -2.87
N PHE A 124 7.67 8.04 -3.07
CA PHE A 124 7.23 6.80 -3.71
C PHE A 124 6.46 7.04 -5.01
N ASP A 125 6.42 8.26 -5.53
CA ASP A 125 5.58 8.64 -6.69
C ASP A 125 5.97 7.91 -7.97
N HIS A 126 7.22 7.43 -8.02
CA HIS A 126 7.73 6.65 -9.12
C HIS A 126 7.32 5.18 -9.04
N VAL A 127 6.81 4.66 -7.91
CA VAL A 127 6.54 3.23 -7.75
C VAL A 127 5.11 2.98 -7.28
N ALA A 128 4.44 2.03 -7.93
CA ALA A 128 3.09 1.58 -7.59
C ALA A 128 2.97 0.07 -7.81
N GLY A 129 2.02 -0.55 -7.13
CA GLY A 129 1.75 -1.99 -7.23
C GLY A 129 2.76 -2.86 -6.47
N TYR A 130 2.84 -4.13 -6.86
CA TYR A 130 3.69 -5.12 -6.20
C TYR A 130 5.17 -5.03 -6.65
N PRO A 131 6.15 -5.18 -5.74
CA PRO A 131 5.99 -5.24 -4.29
C PRO A 131 5.76 -3.86 -3.67
N ILE A 132 5.17 -3.82 -2.48
CA ILE A 132 5.05 -2.59 -1.69
C ILE A 132 6.40 -2.22 -1.06
N TYR A 133 6.81 -0.97 -1.28
CA TYR A 133 7.99 -0.33 -0.70
C TYR A 133 7.55 0.60 0.42
N LEU A 134 8.31 0.70 1.52
CA LEU A 134 8.02 1.61 2.61
C LEU A 134 9.29 2.18 3.27
N ASN A 135 9.15 3.32 3.92
CA ASN A 135 10.15 3.93 4.79
C ASN A 135 9.55 4.12 6.19
N LYS A 136 10.05 3.34 7.16
CA LYS A 136 9.51 3.31 8.53
C LYS A 136 9.70 4.65 9.25
N GLU A 137 10.79 5.36 8.98
CA GLU A 137 11.12 6.65 9.62
C GLU A 137 10.17 7.78 9.22
N ARG A 138 9.45 7.61 8.11
CA ARG A 138 8.50 8.60 7.58
C ARG A 138 7.05 8.34 7.97
N MET A 139 6.80 7.29 8.75
CA MET A 139 5.49 6.98 9.32
C MET A 139 5.18 8.00 10.41
N ILE A 140 4.49 9.08 10.04
CA ILE A 140 4.16 10.18 10.93
C ILE A 140 2.66 10.07 11.26
N PRO A 141 2.31 9.76 12.50
CA PRO A 141 0.92 9.66 12.93
C PRO A 141 0.36 11.05 13.29
N SER A 142 -0.93 11.22 13.09
CA SER A 142 -1.74 12.29 13.66
C SER A 142 -2.81 11.67 14.54
N PRO A 143 -2.87 11.97 15.85
CA PRO A 143 -3.96 11.49 16.69
C PRO A 143 -5.29 12.04 16.18
N ILE A 144 -6.33 11.22 16.22
CA ILE A 144 -7.68 11.61 15.79
C ILE A 144 -8.69 11.28 16.87
N ASP A 145 -9.72 12.12 16.98
CA ASP A 145 -10.91 11.79 17.74
C ASP A 145 -11.75 10.79 16.91
N PHE A 146 -11.90 9.58 17.45
CA PHE A 146 -12.65 8.54 16.78
C PHE A 146 -14.16 8.84 16.73
N GLU A 147 -14.71 9.57 17.71
CA GLU A 147 -16.10 9.98 17.69
C GLU A 147 -16.37 11.01 16.58
N GLU A 148 -15.40 11.87 16.29
CA GLU A 148 -15.43 12.79 15.15
C GLU A 148 -15.33 12.04 13.82
N MET A 149 -14.43 11.04 13.75
CA MET A 149 -14.27 10.17 12.57
C MET A 149 -15.56 9.43 12.20
N LEU A 150 -16.43 9.10 13.17
CA LEU A 150 -17.70 8.42 12.93
C LEU A 150 -18.89 9.34 12.64
N GLN A 151 -18.71 10.67 12.71
CA GLN A 151 -19.81 11.59 12.44
C GLN A 151 -20.31 11.45 10.99
N PRO A 152 -21.61 11.71 10.74
CA PRO A 152 -22.14 11.79 9.39
C PRO A 152 -21.32 12.77 8.53
N GLU A 153 -21.19 12.46 7.24
CA GLU A 153 -20.45 13.25 6.24
C GLU A 153 -18.93 13.34 6.47
N SER A 154 -18.40 12.61 7.45
CA SER A 154 -16.97 12.49 7.68
C SER A 154 -16.26 11.91 6.46
N LEU A 155 -14.96 12.21 6.35
CA LEU A 155 -14.11 11.61 5.30
C LEU A 155 -14.17 10.07 5.36
N TYR A 156 -14.17 9.51 6.56
CA TYR A 156 -14.26 8.07 6.77
C TYR A 156 -15.56 7.51 6.18
N GLU A 157 -16.70 8.12 6.47
CA GLU A 157 -18.00 7.68 5.97
C GLU A 157 -18.08 7.75 4.44
N LYS A 158 -17.55 8.81 3.83
CA LYS A 158 -17.54 8.99 2.36
C LYS A 158 -16.85 7.84 1.63
N PHE A 159 -15.82 7.23 2.22
CA PHE A 159 -15.14 6.08 1.59
C PHE A 159 -15.99 4.80 1.55
N PHE A 160 -17.07 4.69 2.34
CA PHE A 160 -17.99 3.55 2.26
C PHE A 160 -19.06 3.72 1.20
N PHE A 161 -19.54 4.95 0.98
CA PHE A 161 -20.71 5.19 0.11
C PHE A 161 -20.36 5.61 -1.31
N GLU A 162 -19.27 6.32 -1.51
CA GLU A 162 -18.94 6.90 -2.81
C GLU A 162 -17.96 6.00 -3.59
N THR A 163 -18.31 4.72 -3.81
CA THR A 163 -17.41 3.81 -4.54
C THR A 163 -17.50 4.03 -6.06
N PRO A 164 -16.36 4.11 -6.78
CA PRO A 164 -16.33 4.32 -8.23
C PRO A 164 -17.02 3.23 -9.05
N TYR A 165 -17.14 2.02 -8.51
CA TYR A 165 -17.77 0.89 -9.20
C TYR A 165 -19.27 0.73 -8.90
N GLY A 166 -19.90 1.70 -8.22
CA GLY A 166 -21.32 1.63 -7.86
C GLY A 166 -21.64 0.48 -6.91
N LEU A 167 -20.64 0.04 -6.13
CA LEU A 167 -20.76 -0.93 -5.06
C LEU A 167 -21.23 -0.19 -3.81
N TYR A 168 -22.54 0.05 -3.74
CA TYR A 168 -23.13 0.80 -2.64
C TYR A 168 -23.31 -0.10 -1.43
N VAL A 169 -22.56 0.17 -0.38
CA VAL A 169 -22.88 -0.31 0.96
C VAL A 169 -24.13 0.43 1.42
N THR A 170 -25.12 -0.27 1.95
CA THR A 170 -26.28 0.41 2.53
C THR A 170 -25.90 1.11 3.84
N LYS A 171 -26.70 2.09 4.28
CA LYS A 171 -26.46 2.73 5.58
C LYS A 171 -26.52 1.71 6.72
N GLU A 172 -27.39 0.71 6.60
CA GLU A 172 -27.54 -0.40 7.54
C GLU A 172 -26.28 -1.27 7.58
N GLU A 173 -25.72 -1.64 6.43
CA GLU A 173 -24.48 -2.42 6.33
C GLU A 173 -23.28 -1.64 6.88
N TYR A 174 -23.22 -0.33 6.61
CA TYR A 174 -22.21 0.56 7.19
C TYR A 174 -22.29 0.56 8.72
N LEU A 175 -23.50 0.72 9.29
CA LEU A 175 -23.70 0.71 10.73
C LEU A 175 -23.38 -0.66 11.33
N GLU A 176 -23.80 -1.74 10.69
CA GLU A 176 -23.53 -3.11 11.13
C GLU A 176 -22.02 -3.39 11.18
N LEU A 177 -21.30 -3.07 10.09
CA LEU A 177 -19.86 -3.26 10.02
C LEU A 177 -19.14 -2.40 11.06
N ASN A 178 -19.50 -1.13 11.22
CA ASN A 178 -18.87 -0.27 12.23
C ASN A 178 -19.16 -0.74 13.66
N ASN A 179 -20.35 -1.27 13.94
CA ASN A 179 -20.64 -1.91 15.22
C ASN A 179 -19.80 -3.16 15.46
N TYR A 180 -19.51 -3.93 14.40
CA TYR A 180 -18.66 -5.11 14.49
C TYR A 180 -17.19 -4.75 14.71
N LEU A 181 -16.67 -3.81 13.92
CA LEU A 181 -15.29 -3.32 14.02
C LEU A 181 -15.05 -2.61 15.36
N PHE A 182 -16.04 -1.85 15.83
CA PHE A 182 -15.96 -0.97 16.99
C PHE A 182 -17.21 -1.12 17.89
N PRO A 183 -17.30 -2.21 18.67
CA PRO A 183 -18.40 -2.40 19.61
C PRO A 183 -18.33 -1.37 20.74
N ASN A 184 -17.11 -1.02 21.20
CA ASN A 184 -16.88 0.06 22.14
C ASN A 184 -16.37 1.28 21.40
N LYS A 185 -17.24 2.26 21.16
CA LYS A 185 -16.88 3.48 20.42
C LYS A 185 -16.22 4.56 21.27
N LYS A 186 -16.15 4.35 22.59
CA LYS A 186 -15.63 5.32 23.56
C LYS A 186 -14.17 5.01 23.90
N ASN A 187 -13.38 6.06 24.13
CA ASN A 187 -11.99 5.97 24.59
C ASN A 187 -11.10 5.11 23.67
N LEU A 188 -11.40 5.10 22.37
CA LEU A 188 -10.57 4.44 21.37
C LEU A 188 -9.33 5.29 21.12
N VAL A 189 -8.16 4.64 21.03
CA VAL A 189 -6.93 5.31 20.64
C VAL A 189 -6.79 5.19 19.13
N ALA A 190 -6.89 6.30 18.42
CA ALA A 190 -6.90 6.30 16.97
C ALA A 190 -5.85 7.27 16.40
N TYR A 191 -5.20 6.82 15.32
CA TYR A 191 -4.26 7.62 14.55
C TYR A 191 -4.61 7.55 13.07
N SER A 192 -4.54 8.69 12.40
CA SER A 192 -4.43 8.81 10.96
C SER A 192 -2.95 8.89 10.58
N TRP A 193 -2.55 8.25 9.49
CA TRP A 193 -1.17 8.26 9.01
C TRP A 193 -1.03 9.18 7.80
N ASN A 194 0.08 9.90 7.71
CA ASN A 194 0.48 10.53 6.46
C ASN A 194 0.65 9.46 5.35
N ASP A 195 0.67 9.87 4.09
CA ASP A 195 0.68 8.97 2.93
C ASP A 195 2.05 8.93 2.21
N SER A 196 3.05 9.64 2.74
CA SER A 196 4.37 9.79 2.09
C SER A 196 5.37 8.66 2.36
N TRP A 197 4.99 7.65 3.16
CA TRP A 197 5.93 6.65 3.69
C TRP A 197 5.85 5.28 3.00
N SER A 198 4.95 5.10 2.03
CA SER A 198 4.81 3.81 1.33
C SER A 198 4.29 3.96 -0.09
N SER A 199 4.77 3.09 -0.99
CA SER A 199 4.25 2.96 -2.35
C SER A 199 2.81 2.43 -2.39
N TYR A 200 2.30 1.91 -1.26
CA TYR A 200 0.89 1.59 -1.10
C TYR A 200 0.00 2.78 -1.45
N PHE A 201 0.39 3.99 -1.04
CA PHE A 201 -0.41 5.22 -1.21
C PHE A 201 -0.35 5.82 -2.62
N THR A 202 0.58 5.37 -3.47
CA THR A 202 0.83 6.00 -4.78
C THR A 202 -0.40 5.99 -5.69
N PRO A 203 -1.19 4.90 -5.81
CA PRO A 203 -2.39 4.93 -6.64
C PRO A 203 -3.43 5.95 -6.11
N GLY A 204 -3.78 5.92 -4.83
CA GLY A 204 -4.83 6.79 -4.28
C GLY A 204 -4.53 8.30 -4.34
N ARG A 205 -3.25 8.69 -4.22
CA ARG A 205 -2.83 10.11 -4.19
C ARG A 205 -3.19 10.91 -5.44
N GLY A 206 -3.34 10.24 -6.59
CA GLY A 206 -3.73 10.89 -7.85
C GLY A 206 -5.24 11.09 -8.03
N TRP A 207 -6.07 10.60 -7.11
CA TRP A 207 -7.52 10.51 -7.32
C TRP A 207 -8.34 10.87 -6.08
N ARG A 208 -8.91 9.87 -5.37
CA ARG A 208 -9.79 10.10 -4.20
C ARG A 208 -9.04 10.32 -2.89
N GLY A 209 -7.71 10.36 -2.94
CA GLY A 209 -6.85 10.44 -1.77
C GLY A 209 -6.37 9.07 -1.32
N ALA A 210 -5.36 9.07 -0.45
CA ALA A 210 -4.81 7.88 0.12
C ALA A 210 -4.74 8.07 1.64
N HIS A 211 -5.41 7.19 2.38
CA HIS A 211 -5.54 7.34 3.83
C HIS A 211 -5.30 6.00 4.51
N MET A 212 -4.80 6.06 5.74
CA MET A 212 -4.69 4.90 6.60
C MET A 212 -4.99 5.32 8.03
N TRP A 213 -5.80 4.52 8.70
CA TRP A 213 -6.15 4.68 10.09
C TRP A 213 -5.84 3.41 10.87
N THR A 214 -5.37 3.60 12.10
CA THR A 214 -5.17 2.53 13.07
C THR A 214 -5.94 2.88 14.33
N ILE A 215 -6.83 2.01 14.76
CA ILE A 215 -7.76 2.24 15.87
C ILE A 215 -7.64 1.09 16.85
N TYR A 216 -7.33 1.40 18.10
CA TYR A 216 -7.17 0.45 19.18
C TYR A 216 -8.31 0.55 20.19
N ASP A 217 -8.96 -0.59 20.43
CA ASP A 217 -9.93 -0.82 21.49
C ASP A 217 -9.25 -1.58 22.63
N SER A 218 -9.09 -0.90 23.77
CA SER A 218 -8.43 -1.45 24.95
C SER A 218 -9.29 -2.47 25.70
N LEU A 219 -10.62 -2.39 25.60
CA LEU A 219 -11.55 -3.32 26.24
C LEU A 219 -11.56 -4.65 25.49
N GLU A 220 -11.64 -4.59 24.16
CA GLU A 220 -11.59 -5.78 23.30
C GLU A 220 -10.16 -6.29 23.05
N LYS A 221 -9.15 -5.52 23.47
CA LYS A 221 -7.74 -5.75 23.16
C LYS A 221 -7.54 -5.99 21.66
N ARG A 222 -8.19 -5.15 20.85
CA ARG A 222 -8.29 -5.33 19.39
C ARG A 222 -7.85 -4.06 18.68
N MET A 223 -7.11 -4.24 17.61
CA MET A 223 -6.71 -3.19 16.70
C MET A 223 -7.35 -3.43 15.34
N VAL A 224 -7.99 -2.40 14.81
CA VAL A 224 -8.50 -2.35 13.45
C VAL A 224 -7.62 -1.39 12.67
N VAL A 225 -7.14 -1.85 11.51
CA VAL A 225 -6.38 -1.02 10.58
C VAL A 225 -7.16 -0.93 9.30
N ILE A 226 -7.39 0.28 8.80
CA ILE A 226 -8.13 0.56 7.58
C ILE A 226 -7.23 1.39 6.67
N GLY A 227 -7.20 1.08 5.38
CA GLY A 227 -6.44 1.78 4.37
C GLY A 227 -7.20 1.90 3.06
N THR A 228 -7.10 3.07 2.44
CA THR A 228 -7.66 3.38 1.13
C THR A 228 -6.55 3.94 0.24
N SER A 229 -6.37 3.35 -0.93
CA SER A 229 -5.37 3.76 -1.92
C SER A 229 -5.57 3.08 -3.27
N THR A 230 -6.81 2.97 -3.73
CA THR A 230 -7.13 2.38 -5.03
C THR A 230 -7.33 3.46 -6.07
N THR A 231 -6.91 3.16 -7.31
CA THR A 231 -7.37 3.84 -8.53
C THR A 231 -8.44 2.97 -9.18
N ASP A 232 -9.23 3.59 -10.05
CA ASP A 232 -10.18 3.00 -11.00
C ASP A 232 -9.60 1.85 -11.85
#